data_AF-A0A447URX6-F1
#
_entry.id   AF-A0A447URX6-F1
#
_cell.length_a   1.000
_cell.length_b   1.000
_cell.length_c   1.000
_cell.angle_alpha   90.00
_cell.angle_beta   90.00
_cell.angle_gamma   90.00
#
_symmetry.space_group_name_H-M   'P 1'
#
loop_
_entity.id
_entity.type
_entity.pdbx_description
1 polymer ?
#
loop_
_entity_poly.entity_id
_entity_poly.type
_entity_poly.pdbx_seq_one_letter_code
_entity_poly.pdbx_strand_id
1 'polypeptide(L)'
;MGKWRWENTHPFTRELWGRNWTYAHNGQLSGYKSLETGNFRPVGETDSEKAFCWLLHKLTQRYPRTPGNMMAVFKYIATLAEELRKKGVFNMLLSDGRYVMAYCSTNLFWITRRAPFGVATLLDQDVEIDFSSQTTPNDVVTVIATQPLTGNETWQKIMPGEWRLFCLGERIV
;
A
#
# COMPACT_ATOMS: atom_id res chain seq x y z
N MET A 1 -4.74 -8.92 -23.16
CA MET A 1 -4.02 -9.86 -22.28
C MET A 1 -2.55 -9.46 -22.28
N GLY A 2 -2.07 -8.80 -21.22
CA GLY A 2 -0.67 -8.36 -21.12
C GLY A 2 0.25 -9.53 -20.81
N LYS A 3 1.36 -9.65 -21.54
CA LYS A 3 2.34 -10.74 -21.42
C LYS A 3 2.98 -10.73 -20.01
N TRP A 4 3.14 -11.91 -19.39
CA TRP A 4 3.95 -12.09 -18.18
C TRP A 4 5.40 -11.67 -18.47
N ARG A 5 5.81 -10.52 -17.94
CA ARG A 5 7.19 -10.02 -17.97
C ARG A 5 7.60 -9.69 -16.55
N TRP A 6 8.85 -9.95 -16.21
CA TRP A 6 9.43 -9.64 -14.87
C TRP A 6 9.24 -8.17 -14.47
N GLU A 7 9.17 -7.29 -15.46
CA GLU A 7 8.92 -5.85 -15.30
C GLU A 7 7.50 -5.52 -14.81
N ASN A 8 6.55 -6.46 -14.86
CA ASN A 8 5.14 -6.27 -14.50
C ASN A 8 4.79 -6.86 -13.13
N THR A 9 5.76 -7.36 -12.36
CA THR A 9 5.52 -7.92 -11.03
C THR A 9 5.55 -6.82 -9.97
N HIS A 10 4.55 -6.83 -9.10
CA HIS A 10 4.56 -6.00 -7.90
C HIS A 10 5.57 -6.53 -6.88
N PRO A 11 6.09 -5.67 -5.98
CA PRO A 11 5.83 -4.23 -5.91
C PRO A 11 6.73 -3.39 -6.83
N PHE A 12 6.20 -2.28 -7.34
CA PHE A 12 6.99 -1.30 -8.09
C PHE A 12 7.76 -0.40 -7.12
N THR A 13 9.01 -0.07 -7.46
CA THR A 13 9.82 0.86 -6.66
C THR A 13 10.40 1.99 -7.52
N ARG A 14 10.36 3.21 -6.99
CA ARG A 14 10.93 4.42 -7.61
C ARG A 14 11.49 5.35 -6.55
N GLU A 15 12.55 6.06 -6.89
CA GLU A 15 13.14 7.08 -6.03
C GLU A 15 12.35 8.39 -6.14
N LEU A 16 12.02 8.99 -5.00
CA LEU A 16 11.52 10.36 -4.88
C LEU A 16 11.98 10.95 -3.54
N TRP A 17 12.58 12.14 -3.58
CA TRP A 17 13.04 12.91 -2.42
C TRP A 17 14.12 12.22 -1.56
N GLY A 18 15.01 11.47 -2.20
CA GLY A 18 16.06 10.69 -1.56
C GLY A 18 15.57 9.40 -0.91
N ARG A 19 14.36 8.93 -1.25
CA ARG A 19 13.76 7.71 -0.66
C ARG A 19 13.19 6.80 -1.73
N ASN A 20 13.26 5.50 -1.47
CA ASN A 20 12.59 4.49 -2.28
C ASN A 20 11.11 4.45 -1.89
N TRP A 21 10.25 4.83 -2.82
CA TRP A 21 8.82 4.64 -2.72
C TRP A 21 8.45 3.29 -3.32
N THR A 22 7.73 2.48 -2.56
CA THR A 22 7.29 1.14 -2.96
C THR A 22 5.77 1.11 -3.04
N TYR A 23 5.26 0.52 -4.11
CA TYR A 23 3.84 0.54 -4.45
C TYR A 23 3.35 -0.85 -4.88
N ALA A 24 2.21 -1.26 -4.31
CA ALA A 24 1.46 -2.42 -4.74
C ALA A 24 0.00 -2.06 -4.98
N HIS A 25 -0.56 -2.53 -6.08
CA HIS A 25 -1.94 -2.29 -6.45
C HIS A 25 -2.65 -3.60 -6.80
N ASN A 26 -3.84 -3.76 -6.23
CA ASN A 26 -4.76 -4.84 -6.57
C ASN A 26 -6.05 -4.24 -7.11
N GLY A 27 -6.26 -4.41 -8.41
CA GLY A 27 -7.38 -3.87 -9.13
C GLY A 27 -7.09 -3.72 -10.61
N GLN A 28 -8.02 -3.06 -11.32
CA GLN A 28 -7.88 -2.75 -12.73
C GLN A 28 -8.46 -1.36 -12.98
N LEU A 29 -7.69 -0.52 -13.66
CA LEU A 29 -8.08 0.84 -14.01
C LEU A 29 -8.43 0.94 -15.50
N SER A 30 -9.50 1.68 -15.80
CA SER A 30 -9.89 2.05 -17.16
C SER A 30 -9.40 3.46 -17.51
N GLY A 31 -9.07 3.70 -18.77
CA GLY A 31 -8.60 5.03 -19.21
C GLY A 31 -7.28 5.49 -18.57
N TYR A 32 -6.49 4.60 -17.96
CA TYR A 32 -5.22 4.93 -17.30
C TYR A 32 -4.15 5.48 -18.26
N LYS A 33 -4.30 5.23 -19.57
CA LYS A 33 -3.36 5.71 -20.59
C LYS A 33 -3.31 7.24 -20.70
N SER A 34 -4.38 7.95 -20.29
CA SER A 34 -4.39 9.42 -20.27
C SER A 34 -3.74 10.03 -19.03
N LEU A 35 -3.29 9.20 -18.07
CA LEU A 35 -2.59 9.70 -16.88
C LEU A 35 -1.22 10.25 -17.26
N GLU A 36 -1.01 11.54 -17.01
CA GLU A 36 0.26 12.22 -17.22
C GLU A 36 1.27 11.83 -16.13
N THR A 37 2.43 11.30 -16.54
CA THR A 37 3.45 10.79 -15.61
C THR A 37 4.70 11.66 -15.53
N GLY A 38 4.74 12.76 -16.29
CA GLY A 38 5.90 13.66 -16.36
C GLY A 38 7.22 12.91 -16.57
N ASN A 39 8.17 13.13 -15.67
CA ASN A 39 9.50 12.50 -15.73
C ASN A 39 9.52 11.04 -15.25
N PHE A 40 8.46 10.56 -14.59
CA PHE A 40 8.36 9.16 -14.18
C PHE A 40 7.90 8.34 -15.37
N ARG A 41 8.81 7.53 -15.92
CA ARG A 41 8.51 6.64 -17.04
C ARG A 41 8.19 5.24 -16.49
N PRO A 42 7.00 4.68 -16.79
CA PRO A 42 6.76 3.27 -16.54
C PRO A 42 7.71 2.46 -17.44
N VAL A 43 8.25 1.37 -16.92
CA VAL A 43 9.09 0.45 -17.68
C VAL A 43 8.22 -0.58 -18.40
N GLY A 44 7.17 -1.06 -17.73
CA GLY A 44 6.17 -1.94 -18.27
C GLY A 44 4.95 -1.22 -18.85
N GLU A 45 3.92 -2.02 -19.14
CA GLU A 45 2.67 -1.56 -19.79
C GLU A 45 1.45 -1.67 -18.87
N THR A 46 1.67 -1.94 -17.58
CA THR A 46 0.56 -2.12 -16.62
C THR A 46 -0.09 -0.80 -16.25
N ASP A 47 -1.39 -0.85 -16.00
CA ASP A 47 -2.15 0.24 -15.41
C ASP A 47 -1.61 0.63 -14.03
N SER A 48 -1.14 -0.36 -13.28
CA SER A 48 -0.60 -0.25 -11.93
C SER A 48 0.67 0.58 -11.89
N GLU A 49 1.66 0.30 -12.75
CA GLU A 49 2.89 1.11 -12.82
C GLU A 49 2.60 2.52 -13.35
N LYS A 50 1.68 2.65 -14.31
CA LYS A 50 1.27 3.96 -14.84
C LYS A 50 0.62 4.82 -13.76
N ALA A 51 -0.27 4.24 -12.95
CA ALA A 51 -0.89 4.90 -11.80
C ALA A 51 0.16 5.32 -10.76
N PHE A 52 1.14 4.46 -10.48
CA PHE A 52 2.23 4.79 -9.56
C PHE A 52 3.06 5.98 -10.06
N CYS A 53 3.49 5.95 -11.34
CA CYS A 53 4.23 7.06 -11.94
C CYS A 53 3.40 8.37 -11.94
N TRP A 54 2.09 8.28 -12.16
CA TRP A 54 1.18 9.43 -12.11
C TRP A 54 1.07 10.00 -10.69
N LEU A 55 0.95 9.15 -9.66
CA LEU A 55 0.95 9.57 -8.26
C LEU A 55 2.23 10.34 -7.92
N LEU A 56 3.40 9.78 -8.24
CA LEU A 56 4.69 10.44 -8.00
C LEU A 56 4.81 11.75 -8.77
N HIS A 57 4.33 11.80 -10.02
CA HIS A 57 4.31 13.04 -10.78
C HIS A 57 3.46 14.12 -10.11
N LYS A 58 2.23 13.79 -9.67
CA LYS A 58 1.38 14.72 -8.92
C LYS A 58 2.01 15.17 -7.61
N LEU A 59 2.74 14.29 -6.92
CA LEU A 59 3.53 14.67 -5.75
C LEU A 59 4.61 15.70 -6.09
N THR A 60 5.38 15.51 -7.17
CA THR A 60 6.41 16.49 -7.58
C THR A 60 5.83 17.83 -8.01
N GLN A 61 4.63 17.84 -8.62
CA GLN A 61 3.91 19.05 -9.01
C GLN A 61 3.46 19.85 -7.79
N ARG A 62 2.89 19.19 -6.78
CA ARG A 62 2.42 19.85 -5.56
C ARG A 62 3.55 20.20 -4.59
N TYR A 63 4.57 19.35 -4.53
CA TYR A 63 5.68 19.44 -3.60
C TYR A 63 7.02 19.35 -4.37
N PRO A 64 7.52 20.48 -4.89
CA PRO A 64 8.79 20.51 -5.65
C PRO A 64 10.02 20.10 -4.84
N ARG A 65 9.91 20.11 -3.50
CA ARG A 65 10.93 19.68 -2.55
C ARG A 65 10.29 18.78 -1.49
N THR A 66 11.11 17.99 -0.79
CA THR A 66 10.68 17.11 0.30
C THR A 66 9.88 17.90 1.34
N PRO A 67 8.60 17.58 1.56
CA PRO A 67 7.80 18.26 2.56
C PRO A 67 8.22 17.90 3.99
N GLY A 68 8.24 18.87 4.90
CA GLY A 68 8.44 18.61 6.33
C GLY A 68 7.25 17.90 6.98
N ASN A 69 6.05 18.01 6.40
CA ASN A 69 4.82 17.38 6.90
C ASN A 69 4.38 16.22 6.00
N MET A 70 4.88 15.02 6.29
CA MET A 70 4.52 13.81 5.53
C MET A 70 3.04 13.44 5.66
N MET A 71 2.38 13.76 6.77
CA MET A 71 0.95 13.49 6.92
C MET A 71 0.11 14.27 5.89
N ALA A 72 0.50 15.51 5.57
CA ALA A 72 -0.13 16.29 4.51
C ALA A 72 0.11 15.69 3.12
N VAL A 73 1.26 15.04 2.90
CA VAL A 73 1.55 14.30 1.67
C VAL A 73 0.61 13.11 1.53
N PHE A 74 0.48 12.26 2.56
CA PHE A 74 -0.42 11.10 2.52
C PHE A 74 -1.90 11.48 2.41
N LYS A 75 -2.33 12.56 3.06
CA LYS A 75 -3.68 13.11 2.85
C LYS A 75 -3.92 13.51 1.39
N TYR A 76 -2.93 14.11 0.73
CA TYR A 76 -3.03 14.43 -0.69
C TYR A 76 -3.02 13.17 -1.56
N ILE A 77 -2.20 12.17 -1.25
CA ILE A 77 -2.22 10.87 -1.93
C ILE A 77 -3.62 10.24 -1.82
N ALA A 78 -4.29 10.34 -0.67
CA ALA A 78 -5.66 9.84 -0.52
C ALA A 78 -6.64 10.53 -1.49
N THR A 79 -6.51 11.84 -1.71
CA THR A 79 -7.35 12.55 -2.69
C THR A 79 -7.08 12.09 -4.13
N LEU A 80 -5.83 11.77 -4.46
CA LEU A 80 -5.45 11.24 -5.77
C LEU A 80 -5.92 9.79 -5.95
N ALA A 81 -5.87 8.98 -4.89
CA ALA A 81 -6.38 7.62 -4.90
C ALA A 81 -7.91 7.59 -5.13
N GLU A 82 -8.64 8.59 -4.64
CA GLU A 82 -10.07 8.75 -4.96
C GLU A 82 -10.31 9.07 -6.44
N GLU A 83 -9.43 9.84 -7.10
CA GLU A 83 -9.50 10.04 -8.55
C GLU A 83 -9.26 8.74 -9.33
N LEU A 84 -8.30 7.91 -8.87
CA LEU A 84 -8.02 6.61 -9.48
C LEU A 84 -9.15 5.61 -9.23
N ARG A 85 -9.78 5.63 -8.05
CA ARG A 85 -10.93 4.79 -7.72
C ARG A 85 -12.13 5.03 -8.65
N LYS A 86 -12.31 6.26 -9.15
CA LYS A 86 -13.34 6.58 -10.16
C LYS A 86 -13.11 5.90 -11.51
N LYS A 87 -11.89 5.38 -11.75
CA LYS A 87 -11.51 4.68 -12.98
C LYS A 87 -11.59 3.15 -12.87
N GLY A 88 -11.81 2.60 -11.68
CA GLY A 88 -11.92 1.16 -11.45
C GLY A 88 -11.59 0.74 -10.01
N VAL A 89 -11.40 -0.56 -9.80
CA VAL A 89 -10.99 -1.08 -8.50
C VAL A 89 -9.56 -0.63 -8.22
N PHE A 90 -9.33 -0.03 -7.05
CA PHE A 90 -8.03 0.54 -6.67
C PHE A 90 -7.70 0.26 -5.20
N ASN A 91 -7.30 -0.97 -4.85
CA ASN A 91 -6.68 -1.23 -3.55
C ASN A 91 -5.18 -0.94 -3.67
N MET A 92 -4.63 -0.12 -2.79
CA MET A 92 -3.24 0.33 -2.87
C MET A 92 -2.53 0.17 -1.53
N LEU A 93 -1.31 -0.35 -1.59
CA LEU A 93 -0.30 -0.20 -0.55
C LEU A 93 0.81 0.71 -1.09
N LEU A 94 1.16 1.74 -0.35
CA LEU A 94 2.22 2.68 -0.71
C LEU A 94 3.11 2.94 0.50
N SER A 95 4.43 2.86 0.31
CA SER A 95 5.42 3.11 1.36
C SER A 95 6.54 4.01 0.88
N ASP A 96 7.05 4.88 1.75
CA ASP A 96 8.30 5.65 1.54
C ASP A 96 9.49 5.04 2.31
N GLY A 97 9.34 3.82 2.82
CA GLY A 97 10.28 3.13 3.68
C GLY A 97 10.07 3.38 5.18
N ARG A 98 9.32 4.42 5.57
CA ARG A 98 9.00 4.73 6.98
C ARG A 98 7.52 4.60 7.29
N TYR A 99 6.68 5.04 6.37
CA TYR A 99 5.23 4.98 6.49
C TYR A 99 4.68 3.96 5.52
N VAL A 100 3.59 3.29 5.90
CA VAL A 100 2.82 2.42 5.00
C VAL A 100 1.39 2.94 4.96
N MET A 101 0.94 3.36 3.79
CA MET A 101 -0.42 3.75 3.52
C MET A 101 -1.16 2.59 2.86
N ALA A 102 -2.35 2.29 3.38
CA ALA A 102 -3.29 1.35 2.80
C ALA A 102 -4.56 2.08 2.39
N TYR A 103 -4.91 2.05 1.10
CA TYR A 103 -6.14 2.62 0.56
C TYR A 103 -7.06 1.51 0.07
N CYS A 104 -8.33 1.56 0.46
CA CYS A 104 -9.30 0.52 0.15
C CYS A 104 -10.33 0.99 -0.88
N SER A 105 -10.51 0.19 -1.93
CA SER A 105 -11.60 0.33 -2.90
C SER A 105 -12.61 -0.81 -2.82
N THR A 106 -12.22 -2.00 -2.36
CA THR A 106 -13.11 -3.16 -2.24
C THR A 106 -13.00 -3.82 -0.87
N ASN A 107 -11.97 -4.62 -0.65
CA ASN A 107 -11.73 -5.32 0.61
C ASN A 107 -10.27 -5.20 1.00
N LEU A 108 -10.05 -4.63 2.18
CA LEU A 108 -8.75 -4.55 2.80
C LEU A 108 -8.94 -4.59 4.31
N PHE A 109 -8.11 -5.37 4.98
CA PHE A 109 -8.15 -5.62 6.41
C PHE A 109 -6.76 -5.43 6.98
N TRP A 110 -6.69 -5.06 8.25
CA TRP A 110 -5.44 -4.95 8.98
C TRP A 110 -5.57 -5.47 10.40
N ILE A 111 -4.44 -5.85 10.98
CA ILE A 111 -4.32 -6.22 12.39
C ILE A 111 -2.95 -5.75 12.89
N THR A 112 -2.90 -5.23 14.12
CA THR A 112 -1.65 -4.91 14.81
C THR A 112 -1.42 -5.91 15.92
N ARG A 113 -0.29 -6.61 15.87
CA ARG A 113 0.19 -7.53 16.89
C ARG A 113 1.30 -6.86 17.69
N ARG A 114 1.29 -7.09 19.01
CA ARG A 114 2.26 -6.55 19.95
C ARG A 114 2.88 -7.71 20.71
N ALA A 115 4.18 -7.61 20.99
CA ALA A 115 4.83 -8.56 21.87
C ALA A 115 4.18 -8.60 23.27
N PRO A 116 4.15 -9.78 23.94
CA PRO A 116 4.55 -11.08 23.41
C PRO A 116 3.55 -11.60 22.37
N PHE A 117 4.06 -12.05 21.22
CA PHE A 117 3.21 -12.57 20.14
C PHE A 117 2.62 -13.92 20.54
N GLY A 118 1.31 -14.07 20.42
CA GLY A 118 0.63 -15.36 20.56
C GLY A 118 0.70 -16.20 19.29
N VAL A 119 0.11 -17.40 19.34
CA VAL A 119 -0.05 -18.29 18.18
C VAL A 119 -1.17 -17.77 17.27
N ALA A 120 -0.89 -17.64 15.98
CA ALA A 120 -1.88 -17.24 14.99
C ALA A 120 -2.20 -18.42 14.07
N THR A 121 -3.47 -18.82 14.02
CA THR A 121 -3.92 -19.97 13.22
C THR A 121 -4.43 -19.46 11.88
N LEU A 122 -3.76 -19.83 10.79
CA LEU A 122 -4.13 -19.41 9.44
C LEU A 122 -5.47 -20.04 9.01
N LEU A 123 -6.25 -19.31 8.21
CA LEU A 123 -7.55 -19.77 7.70
C LEU A 123 -7.44 -20.67 6.46
N ASP A 124 -6.45 -20.43 5.60
CA ASP A 124 -6.35 -21.11 4.29
C ASP A 124 -5.50 -22.39 4.32
N GLN A 125 -4.80 -22.66 5.42
CA GLN A 125 -4.00 -23.86 5.63
C GLN A 125 -4.01 -24.18 7.12
N ASP A 126 -4.12 -25.46 7.51
CA ASP A 126 -3.94 -25.96 8.89
C ASP A 126 -2.46 -25.81 9.34
N VAL A 127 -1.91 -24.61 9.16
CA VAL A 127 -0.53 -24.23 9.43
C VAL A 127 -0.59 -23.09 10.42
N GLU A 128 -0.10 -23.37 11.63
CA GLU A 128 0.13 -22.35 12.63
C GLU A 128 1.48 -21.68 12.37
N ILE A 129 1.50 -20.35 12.32
CA ILE A 129 2.75 -19.60 12.28
C ILE A 129 3.01 -19.08 13.69
N ASP A 130 4.07 -19.58 14.31
CA ASP A 130 4.58 -19.07 15.56
C ASP A 130 5.47 -17.84 15.32
N PHE A 131 4.95 -16.66 15.66
CA PHE A 131 5.66 -15.38 15.57
C PHE A 131 6.59 -15.12 16.77
N SER A 132 6.60 -15.98 17.79
CA SER A 132 7.37 -15.79 19.02
C SER A 132 8.89 -15.85 18.82
N SER A 133 9.37 -16.58 17.80
CA SER A 133 10.80 -16.82 17.57
C SER A 133 11.54 -15.71 16.81
N GLN A 134 10.83 -14.68 16.32
CA GLN A 134 11.38 -13.68 15.39
C GLN A 134 11.30 -12.23 15.91
N THR A 135 11.00 -12.03 17.20
CA THR A 135 10.64 -10.70 17.71
C THR A 135 11.31 -10.32 19.02
N THR A 136 11.45 -9.02 19.25
CA THR A 136 11.84 -8.43 20.54
C THR A 136 10.62 -8.16 21.43
N PRO A 137 10.79 -8.01 22.75
CA PRO A 137 9.69 -7.73 23.69
C PRO A 137 8.91 -6.44 23.42
N ASN A 138 9.39 -5.56 22.53
CA ASN A 138 8.77 -4.28 22.21
C ASN A 138 8.28 -4.20 20.75
N ASP A 139 8.32 -5.31 20.00
CA ASP A 139 7.97 -5.27 18.59
C ASP A 139 6.45 -5.05 18.40
N VAL A 140 6.13 -4.16 17.46
CA VAL A 140 4.78 -3.89 16.98
C VAL A 140 4.75 -4.19 15.50
N VAL A 141 3.91 -5.14 15.09
CA VAL A 141 3.81 -5.59 13.70
C VAL A 141 2.38 -5.39 13.23
N THR A 142 2.20 -4.61 12.17
CA THR A 142 0.90 -4.52 11.48
C THR A 142 0.93 -5.34 10.20
N VAL A 143 -0.05 -6.21 10.03
CA VAL A 143 -0.30 -6.99 8.82
C VAL A 143 -1.50 -6.39 8.08
N ILE A 144 -1.42 -6.30 6.75
CA ILE A 144 -2.48 -5.79 5.89
C ILE A 144 -2.75 -6.83 4.80
N ALA A 145 -4.01 -7.20 4.60
CA ALA A 145 -4.41 -8.26 3.67
C ALA A 145 -5.78 -7.97 3.04
N THR A 146 -6.07 -8.59 1.89
CA THR A 146 -7.37 -8.44 1.21
C THR A 146 -8.51 -9.23 1.87
N GLN A 147 -8.16 -10.17 2.75
CA GLN A 147 -9.08 -10.91 3.62
C GLN A 147 -8.38 -11.20 4.95
N PRO A 148 -9.12 -11.40 6.06
CA PRO A 148 -8.54 -11.92 7.29
C PRO A 148 -7.77 -13.21 7.01
N LEU A 149 -6.56 -13.32 7.55
CA LEU A 149 -5.72 -14.51 7.35
C LEU A 149 -5.82 -15.50 8.51
N THR A 150 -6.39 -15.07 9.64
CA THR A 150 -6.44 -15.86 10.88
C THR A 150 -7.84 -15.85 11.47
N GLY A 151 -8.26 -16.98 12.04
CA GLY A 151 -9.62 -17.16 12.58
C GLY A 151 -9.74 -16.81 14.07
N ASN A 152 -8.63 -16.83 14.80
CA ASN A 152 -8.57 -16.60 16.24
C ASN A 152 -8.21 -15.14 16.61
N GLU A 153 -8.16 -14.23 15.64
CA GLU A 153 -7.82 -12.83 15.84
C GLU A 153 -8.86 -11.87 15.24
N THR A 154 -9.01 -10.67 15.81
CA THR A 154 -9.94 -9.66 15.32
C THR A 154 -9.28 -8.73 14.31
N TRP A 155 -9.52 -9.01 13.02
CA TRP A 155 -9.10 -8.15 11.93
C TRP A 155 -10.00 -6.92 11.79
N GLN A 156 -9.39 -5.77 11.53
CA GLN A 156 -10.06 -4.50 11.32
C GLN A 156 -10.27 -4.25 9.82
N LYS A 157 -11.51 -4.03 9.39
CA LYS A 157 -11.83 -3.71 8.00
C LYS A 157 -11.56 -2.24 7.68
N ILE A 158 -10.95 -1.96 6.54
CA ILE A 158 -10.88 -0.62 5.95
C ILE A 158 -12.07 -0.49 4.98
N MET A 159 -12.92 0.51 5.18
CA MET A 159 -14.09 0.70 4.33
C MET A 159 -13.70 1.24 2.94
N PRO A 160 -14.44 0.90 1.88
CA PRO A 160 -14.18 1.46 0.55
C PRO A 160 -14.18 3.00 0.56
N GLY A 161 -13.16 3.60 -0.07
CA GLY A 161 -12.91 5.05 -0.07
C GLY A 161 -12.11 5.53 1.14
N GLU A 162 -11.89 4.68 2.14
CA GLU A 162 -11.04 5.00 3.28
C GLU A 162 -9.59 4.55 3.08
N TRP A 163 -8.73 5.14 3.89
CA TRP A 163 -7.34 4.76 4.00
C TRP A 163 -6.90 4.71 5.45
N ARG A 164 -5.82 3.97 5.71
CA ARG A 164 -5.11 3.91 6.98
C ARG A 164 -3.64 4.17 6.73
N LEU A 165 -2.99 4.77 7.71
CA LEU A 165 -1.56 5.07 7.66
C LEU A 165 -0.89 4.49 8.87
N PHE A 166 0.23 3.82 8.64
CA PHE A 166 1.00 3.14 9.66
C PHE A 166 2.43 3.66 9.70
N CYS A 167 3.02 3.73 10.89
CA CYS A 167 4.42 4.06 11.09
C CYS A 167 4.97 3.20 12.23
N LEU A 168 6.07 2.48 12.00
CA LEU A 168 6.66 1.58 13.00
C LEU A 168 5.64 0.59 13.60
N GLY A 169 4.78 0.04 12.75
CA GLY A 169 3.71 -0.89 13.16
C GLY A 169 2.48 -0.23 13.77
N GLU A 170 2.50 1.06 14.10
CA GLU A 170 1.38 1.77 14.72
C GLU A 170 0.47 2.45 13.72
N ARG A 171 -0.84 2.37 13.93
CA ARG A 171 -1.82 3.15 13.17
C ARG A 171 -1.82 4.60 13.61
N ILE A 172 -1.57 5.52 12.68
CA ILE A 172 -1.58 6.97 12.90
C ILE A 172 -2.77 7.69 12.26
N VAL A 173 -3.45 7.04 11.31
CA VAL A 173 -4.75 7.43 10.72
C VAL A 173 -5.61 6.20 10.61
#